data_AF-A0A1M3A0C8-F1
#
_entry.id   AF-A0A1M3A0C8-F1
#
_cell.length_a   1.000
_cell.length_b   1.000
_cell.length_c   1.000
_cell.angle_alpha   90.00
_cell.angle_beta   90.00
_cell.angle_gamma   90.00
#
_symmetry.space_group_name_H-M   'P 1'
#
loop_
_entity.id
_entity.type
_entity.pdbx_description
1 polymer ?
#
loop_
_entity_poly.entity_id
_entity_poly.type
_entity_poly.pdbx_seq_one_letter_code
_entity_poly.pdbx_strand_id
1 'polypeptide(L)'
;MRYEDLPFDLRHMSGSISFHLPAGATREKLREERSGLQRQFTDRLRAMFASDDLLQTEAELEWHPHLPHDPSIWAEAFNPLPVAVPSMGQIDLIVAPSPRIFVRLLPAAQGASPRGNHGLFPNSDQPLLPIGYSGGGLSGGRTGDGHAMFESVGGDRKTKAISRWYKDNGEIWAISAWSFYQQGEYPHFAYDEASKDLVRWLQNVVRVSRAAGATGPFQIMIGAAGLRNVMWWQSRPSPGALPFRGLNDFVIHQEVLKDDSRDSSIDAVSGFIDEMTDNFGVPPLLRSQIDTLSKG
;
A
#
# COMPACT_ATOMS: atom_id res chain seq x y z
N MET A 1 8.89 -8.81 -48.92
CA MET A 1 8.87 -7.77 -47.88
C MET A 1 9.86 -6.72 -48.27
N ARG A 2 9.39 -5.49 -48.48
CA ARG A 2 10.29 -4.36 -48.70
C ARG A 2 10.82 -3.95 -47.34
N TYR A 3 12.04 -3.41 -47.31
CA TYR A 3 12.69 -2.97 -46.07
C TYR A 3 11.88 -1.89 -45.31
N GLU A 4 10.98 -1.20 -46.03
CA GLU A 4 10.03 -0.21 -45.52
C GLU A 4 8.92 -0.80 -44.62
N ASP A 5 8.78 -2.13 -44.56
CA ASP A 5 7.74 -2.82 -43.79
C ASP A 5 8.16 -3.14 -42.34
N LEU A 6 9.35 -2.72 -41.89
CA LEU A 6 9.86 -2.98 -40.54
C LEU A 6 9.49 -1.83 -39.58
N PRO A 7 9.03 -2.11 -38.34
CA PRO A 7 8.63 -1.08 -37.37
C PRO A 7 9.81 -0.30 -36.75
N PHE A 8 11.03 -0.51 -37.26
CA PHE A 8 12.25 0.16 -36.82
C PHE A 8 13.19 0.37 -38.03
N ASP A 9 13.80 1.54 -38.12
CA ASP A 9 14.80 1.85 -39.15
C ASP A 9 16.19 1.35 -38.68
N LEU A 10 16.84 0.51 -39.49
CA LEU A 10 18.19 -0.01 -39.17
C LEU A 10 19.29 0.67 -39.99
N ARG A 11 18.98 1.69 -40.81
CA ARG A 11 19.95 2.32 -41.72
C ARG A 11 21.13 2.96 -40.99
N HIS A 12 20.92 3.41 -39.77
CA HIS A 12 21.97 3.98 -38.93
C HIS A 12 22.91 2.91 -38.35
N MET A 13 22.50 1.64 -38.34
CA MET A 13 23.33 0.51 -37.90
C MET A 13 24.15 -0.12 -39.04
N SER A 14 23.78 0.10 -40.30
CA SER A 14 24.49 -0.49 -41.44
C SER A 14 25.86 0.12 -41.71
N GLY A 15 26.19 1.27 -41.11
CA GLY A 15 27.47 1.95 -41.30
C GLY A 15 28.70 1.21 -40.74
N SER A 16 28.51 0.19 -39.91
CA SER A 16 29.60 -0.50 -39.20
C SER A 16 29.64 -2.02 -39.41
N ILE A 17 28.85 -2.54 -40.36
CA ILE A 17 28.91 -3.95 -40.80
C ILE A 17 29.48 -3.96 -42.22
N SER A 18 30.80 -4.08 -42.33
CA SER A 18 31.49 -4.18 -43.62
C SER A 18 31.59 -5.64 -44.06
N PHE A 19 31.16 -5.94 -45.28
CA PHE A 19 31.46 -7.21 -45.95
C PHE A 19 32.24 -6.94 -47.23
N HIS A 20 33.15 -7.84 -47.58
CA HIS A 20 33.90 -7.74 -48.83
C HIS A 20 33.68 -9.00 -49.66
N LEU A 21 32.91 -8.87 -50.73
CA LEU A 21 32.58 -9.98 -51.60
C LEU A 21 33.05 -9.65 -53.03
N PRO A 22 34.19 -10.20 -53.49
CA PRO A 22 34.71 -9.93 -54.83
C PRO A 22 33.78 -10.51 -55.91
N ALA A 23 33.76 -9.87 -57.08
CA ALA A 23 32.98 -10.33 -58.22
C ALA A 23 33.41 -11.74 -58.65
N GLY A 24 32.45 -12.67 -58.76
CA GLY A 24 32.71 -14.07 -59.11
C GLY A 24 33.03 -15.00 -57.93
N ALA A 25 32.79 -14.56 -56.68
CA ALA A 25 32.97 -15.41 -55.50
C ALA A 25 32.17 -16.73 -55.60
N THR A 26 32.81 -17.84 -55.19
CA THR A 26 32.20 -19.17 -55.22
C THR A 26 31.03 -19.28 -54.24
N ARG A 27 30.16 -20.28 -54.46
CA ARG A 27 29.01 -20.54 -53.57
C ARG A 27 29.44 -20.84 -52.14
N GLU A 28 30.60 -21.48 -51.92
CA GLU A 28 31.13 -21.69 -50.57
C GLU A 28 31.45 -20.36 -49.89
N LYS A 29 32.12 -19.45 -50.60
CA LYS A 29 32.54 -18.15 -50.07
C LYS A 29 31.36 -17.22 -49.76
N LEU A 30 30.29 -17.29 -50.55
CA LEU A 30 29.01 -16.64 -50.25
C LEU A 30 28.36 -17.16 -48.97
N ARG A 31 28.43 -18.47 -48.73
CA ARG A 31 27.86 -19.11 -47.52
C ARG A 31 28.63 -18.73 -46.27
N GLU A 32 29.95 -18.65 -46.39
CA GLU A 32 30.86 -18.27 -45.31
C GLU A 32 30.64 -16.82 -44.89
N GLU A 33 30.65 -15.88 -45.84
CA GLU A 33 30.37 -14.45 -45.59
C GLU A 33 28.98 -14.22 -44.99
N ARG A 34 27.95 -14.93 -45.51
CA ARG A 34 26.60 -14.86 -44.96
C ARG A 34 26.55 -15.32 -43.50
N SER A 35 27.26 -16.39 -43.17
CA SER A 35 27.34 -16.92 -41.81
C SER A 35 28.09 -15.97 -40.88
N GLY A 36 29.15 -15.33 -41.38
CA GLY A 36 29.89 -14.28 -40.67
C GLY A 36 29.03 -13.06 -40.37
N LEU A 37 28.28 -12.57 -41.35
CA LEU A 37 27.34 -11.46 -41.20
C LEU A 37 26.23 -11.78 -40.21
N GLN A 38 25.65 -12.99 -40.29
CA GLN A 38 24.60 -13.41 -39.36
C GLN A 38 25.12 -13.47 -37.92
N ARG A 39 26.37 -13.91 -37.73
CA ARG A 39 27.01 -13.92 -36.40
C ARG A 39 27.23 -12.49 -35.88
N GLN A 40 27.83 -11.62 -36.68
CA GLN A 40 28.06 -10.21 -36.30
C GLN A 40 26.76 -9.47 -35.96
N PHE A 41 25.69 -9.73 -36.72
CA PHE A 41 24.38 -9.14 -36.46
C PHE A 41 23.77 -9.68 -35.16
N THR A 42 23.87 -10.99 -34.93
CA THR A 42 23.38 -11.64 -33.70
C THR A 42 24.12 -11.14 -32.46
N ASP A 43 25.45 -11.03 -32.55
CA ASP A 43 26.29 -10.60 -31.44
C ASP A 43 26.02 -9.14 -31.08
N ARG A 44 25.76 -8.27 -32.07
CA ARG A 44 25.37 -6.88 -31.81
C ARG A 44 23.96 -6.72 -31.27
N LEU A 45 23.00 -7.51 -31.76
CA LEU A 45 21.67 -7.53 -31.16
C LEU A 45 21.76 -7.97 -29.69
N ARG A 46 22.53 -9.02 -29.39
CA ARG A 46 22.77 -9.42 -27.99
C ARG A 46 23.42 -8.30 -27.18
N ALA A 47 24.41 -7.60 -27.72
CA ALA A 47 25.06 -6.49 -27.02
C ALA A 47 24.08 -5.32 -26.76
N MET A 48 23.17 -5.02 -27.69
CA MET A 48 22.12 -4.00 -27.49
C MET A 48 21.06 -4.41 -26.48
N PHE A 49 20.72 -5.70 -26.42
CA PHE A 49 19.79 -6.21 -25.39
C PHE A 49 20.48 -6.49 -24.04
N ALA A 50 21.81 -6.54 -24.01
CA ALA A 50 22.61 -6.72 -22.80
C ALA A 50 23.15 -5.39 -22.24
N SER A 51 23.05 -4.28 -22.97
CA SER A 51 23.25 -2.96 -22.41
C SER A 51 22.04 -2.61 -21.54
N ASP A 52 22.26 -2.51 -20.23
CA ASP A 52 21.29 -2.22 -19.17
C ASP A 52 20.47 -0.91 -19.32
N ASP A 53 20.61 -0.18 -20.42
CA ASP A 53 19.90 1.09 -20.69
C ASP A 53 18.45 0.92 -21.19
N LEU A 54 17.96 -0.32 -21.28
CA LEU A 54 16.52 -0.61 -21.42
C LEU A 54 15.92 -1.15 -20.13
N LEU A 55 16.47 -0.78 -18.96
CA LEU A 55 15.66 -0.70 -17.76
C LEU A 55 14.57 0.33 -18.04
N GLN A 56 13.40 -0.14 -18.48
CA GLN A 56 12.16 0.58 -18.26
C GLN A 56 12.22 1.00 -16.79
N THR A 57 12.38 2.29 -16.53
CA THR A 57 12.11 2.83 -15.20
C THR A 57 10.66 2.47 -14.97
N GLU A 58 10.40 1.41 -14.19
CA GLU A 58 9.05 1.11 -13.74
C GLU A 58 8.52 2.40 -13.15
N ALA A 59 7.42 2.90 -13.71
CA ALA A 59 6.82 4.13 -13.24
C ALA A 59 6.59 3.98 -11.73
N GLU A 60 7.04 4.96 -10.95
CA GLU A 60 6.79 4.96 -9.51
C GLU A 60 5.28 4.83 -9.29
N LEU A 61 4.89 3.87 -8.46
CA LEU A 61 3.48 3.68 -8.14
C LEU A 61 2.99 4.93 -7.41
N GLU A 62 1.80 5.39 -7.79
CA GLU A 62 1.17 6.55 -7.18
C GLU A 62 0.14 6.12 -6.13
N TRP A 63 0.04 6.91 -5.06
CA TRP A 63 -1.01 6.80 -4.07
C TRP A 63 -2.38 7.03 -4.69
N HIS A 64 -3.37 6.19 -4.36
CA HIS A 64 -4.76 6.46 -4.71
C HIS A 64 -5.24 7.81 -4.15
N PRO A 65 -6.11 8.53 -4.87
CA PRO A 65 -6.58 9.82 -4.40
C PRO A 65 -7.44 9.67 -3.13
N HIS A 66 -7.32 10.64 -2.22
CA HIS A 66 -8.19 10.78 -1.05
C HIS A 66 -9.25 11.86 -1.29
N LEU A 67 -10.30 11.87 -0.46
CA LEU A 67 -11.29 12.94 -0.50
C LEU A 67 -10.63 14.29 -0.16
N PRO A 68 -10.85 15.38 -0.93
CA PRO A 68 -10.15 16.65 -0.72
C PRO A 68 -10.28 17.27 0.68
N HIS A 69 -11.32 16.92 1.44
CA HIS A 69 -11.60 17.42 2.77
C HIS A 69 -11.42 16.34 3.86
N ASP A 70 -11.02 15.13 3.47
CA ASP A 70 -10.88 14.00 4.37
C ASP A 70 -9.81 13.00 3.87
N PRO A 71 -8.53 13.19 4.25
CA PRO A 71 -7.43 12.34 3.80
C PRO A 71 -7.54 10.88 4.27
N SER A 72 -8.44 10.58 5.20
CA SER A 72 -8.62 9.22 5.70
C SER A 72 -9.49 8.34 4.82
N ILE A 73 -10.24 8.94 3.88
CA ILE A 73 -11.20 8.26 3.01
C ILE A 73 -10.74 8.33 1.55
N TRP A 74 -10.88 7.23 0.81
CA TRP A 74 -10.59 7.16 -0.62
C TRP A 74 -11.56 7.99 -1.45
N ALA A 75 -11.04 8.63 -2.50
CA ALA A 75 -11.81 9.58 -3.30
C ALA A 75 -12.98 8.93 -4.03
N GLU A 76 -12.84 7.67 -4.46
CA GLU A 76 -13.92 6.98 -5.18
C GLU A 76 -15.14 6.68 -4.31
N ALA A 77 -15.00 6.72 -2.97
CA ALA A 77 -16.15 6.60 -2.08
C ALA A 77 -16.57 7.96 -1.55
N PHE A 78 -17.15 8.77 -2.43
CA PHE A 78 -17.95 9.94 -2.05
C PHE A 78 -19.26 9.55 -1.28
N ASN A 79 -19.22 8.42 -0.57
CA ASN A 79 -20.18 7.77 0.30
C ASN A 79 -21.45 7.29 -0.43
N PRO A 80 -21.69 5.98 -0.61
CA PRO A 80 -21.07 4.76 -0.02
C PRO A 80 -20.04 4.00 -0.92
N LEU A 81 -19.20 3.12 -0.34
CA LEU A 81 -18.33 2.18 -1.08
C LEU A 81 -19.11 0.92 -1.51
N PRO A 82 -19.24 0.63 -2.82
CA PRO A 82 -19.88 -0.61 -3.27
C PRO A 82 -19.00 -1.83 -3.02
N VAL A 83 -19.54 -2.84 -2.32
CA VAL A 83 -18.86 -4.11 -2.05
C VAL A 83 -19.76 -5.30 -2.39
N ALA A 84 -19.28 -6.22 -3.22
CA ALA A 84 -19.95 -7.48 -3.53
C ALA A 84 -19.57 -8.54 -2.49
N VAL A 85 -20.45 -8.74 -1.50
CA VAL A 85 -20.26 -9.64 -0.35
C VAL A 85 -21.00 -10.96 -0.61
N PRO A 86 -20.35 -12.13 -0.53
CA PRO A 86 -20.97 -13.42 -0.86
C PRO A 86 -22.27 -13.72 -0.09
N SER A 87 -22.36 -13.32 1.18
CA SER A 87 -23.52 -13.59 2.05
C SER A 87 -24.60 -12.50 2.02
N MET A 88 -24.30 -11.31 1.48
CA MET A 88 -25.21 -10.14 1.54
C MET A 88 -25.56 -9.57 0.16
N GLY A 89 -24.94 -10.07 -0.92
CA GLY A 89 -25.04 -9.46 -2.24
C GLY A 89 -24.18 -8.18 -2.34
N GLN A 90 -24.54 -7.30 -3.27
CA GLN A 90 -23.92 -5.99 -3.37
C GLN A 90 -24.47 -5.08 -2.25
N ILE A 91 -23.57 -4.52 -1.45
CA ILE A 91 -23.90 -3.55 -0.41
C ILE A 91 -23.14 -2.25 -0.64
N ASP A 92 -23.72 -1.20 -0.10
CA ASP A 92 -23.16 0.14 -0.05
C ASP A 92 -22.61 0.38 1.36
N LEU A 93 -21.32 0.15 1.54
CA LEU A 93 -20.65 0.21 2.83
C LEU A 93 -20.25 1.64 3.18
N ILE A 94 -20.53 2.06 4.41
CA ILE A 94 -20.28 3.42 4.90
C ILE A 94 -19.27 3.35 6.05
N VAL A 95 -18.21 4.17 5.98
CA VAL A 95 -17.33 4.37 7.14
C VAL A 95 -18.06 5.26 8.15
N ALA A 96 -18.15 4.82 9.41
CA ALA A 96 -18.84 5.56 10.44
C ALA A 96 -18.21 6.97 10.62
N PRO A 97 -19.01 8.04 10.77
CA PRO A 97 -18.51 9.40 10.97
C PRO A 97 -18.02 9.58 12.41
N SER A 98 -16.85 9.03 12.72
CA SER A 98 -16.19 9.11 14.03
C SER A 98 -14.72 9.46 13.87
N PRO A 99 -14.07 9.98 14.92
CA PRO A 99 -12.61 10.06 14.95
C PRO A 99 -12.01 8.69 14.65
N ARG A 100 -10.92 8.68 13.89
CA ARG A 100 -10.36 7.44 13.34
C ARG A 100 -8.88 7.58 13.03
N ILE A 101 -8.18 6.46 13.11
CA ILE A 101 -6.86 6.27 12.52
C ILE A 101 -7.07 5.73 11.11
N PHE A 102 -6.19 6.10 10.20
CA PHE A 102 -6.04 5.46 8.91
C PHE A 102 -4.57 5.13 8.64
N VAL A 103 -4.34 4.06 7.89
CA VAL A 103 -3.01 3.68 7.43
C VAL A 103 -3.08 3.33 5.97
N ARG A 104 -2.11 3.82 5.21
CA ARG A 104 -1.90 3.46 3.80
C ARG A 104 -0.52 2.85 3.67
N LEU A 105 -0.43 1.77 2.91
CA LEU A 105 0.81 1.10 2.57
C LEU A 105 0.88 0.97 1.05
N LEU A 106 1.93 1.52 0.45
CA LEU A 106 2.18 1.46 -0.99
C LEU A 106 3.52 0.76 -1.21
N PRO A 107 3.55 -0.35 -1.97
CA PRO A 107 4.80 -1.00 -2.32
C PRO A 107 5.58 -0.20 -3.36
N ALA A 108 6.88 -0.50 -3.51
CA ALA A 108 7.68 0.03 -4.59
C ALA A 108 7.29 -0.57 -5.96
N ALA A 109 6.89 -1.84 -5.97
CA ALA A 109 6.43 -2.54 -7.16
C ALA A 109 5.32 -3.54 -6.83
N GLN A 110 4.42 -3.76 -7.78
CA GLN A 110 3.30 -4.67 -7.66
C GLN A 110 3.31 -5.70 -8.80
N GLY A 111 3.56 -6.96 -8.46
CA GLY A 111 3.48 -8.08 -9.39
C GLY A 111 2.05 -8.59 -9.60
N ALA A 112 1.92 -9.72 -10.30
CA ALA A 112 0.63 -10.39 -10.43
C ALA A 112 0.21 -11.00 -9.09
N SER A 113 -0.91 -10.53 -8.55
CA SER A 113 -1.49 -11.13 -7.33
C SER A 113 -1.94 -12.58 -7.58
N PRO A 114 -1.58 -13.53 -6.68
CA PRO A 114 -2.05 -14.91 -6.78
C PRO A 114 -3.57 -14.97 -6.79
N ARG A 115 -4.13 -15.81 -7.66
CA ARG A 115 -5.57 -16.11 -7.60
C ARG A 115 -5.82 -16.97 -6.37
N GLY A 116 -6.44 -16.41 -5.33
CA GLY A 116 -6.90 -17.18 -4.18
C GLY A 116 -8.04 -18.15 -4.56
N ASN A 117 -8.40 -19.04 -3.64
CA ASN A 117 -9.64 -19.83 -3.78
C ASN A 117 -10.83 -18.87 -3.97
N HIS A 118 -11.70 -19.15 -4.93
CA HIS A 118 -12.78 -18.25 -5.40
C HIS A 118 -12.30 -16.94 -6.09
N GLY A 119 -11.01 -16.83 -6.42
CA GLY A 119 -10.44 -15.67 -7.11
C GLY A 119 -10.47 -14.39 -6.28
N LEU A 120 -10.39 -14.51 -4.96
CA LEU A 120 -10.29 -13.40 -4.02
C LEU A 120 -8.91 -13.44 -3.39
N PHE A 121 -8.14 -12.39 -3.60
CA PHE A 121 -6.96 -12.10 -2.80
C PHE A 121 -7.32 -10.94 -1.86
N PRO A 122 -6.92 -11.00 -0.58
CA PRO A 122 -6.10 -12.04 0.07
C PRO A 122 -6.84 -13.36 0.37
N ASN A 123 -6.08 -14.46 0.54
CA ASN A 123 -6.59 -15.78 0.88
C ASN A 123 -6.68 -16.00 2.41
N SER A 124 -7.23 -17.14 2.85
CA SER A 124 -7.44 -17.47 4.27
C SER A 124 -6.15 -17.54 5.10
N ASP A 125 -5.02 -17.85 4.47
CA ASP A 125 -3.75 -18.06 5.16
C ASP A 125 -3.08 -16.73 5.53
N GLN A 126 -3.42 -15.66 4.79
CA GLN A 126 -2.95 -14.31 5.04
C GLN A 126 -4.08 -13.31 4.86
N PRO A 127 -5.03 -13.26 5.82
CA PRO A 127 -6.20 -12.41 5.68
C PRO A 127 -5.81 -10.92 5.76
N LEU A 128 -6.44 -10.11 4.91
CA LEU A 128 -6.45 -8.66 5.08
C LEU A 128 -7.36 -8.35 6.25
N LEU A 129 -6.78 -7.82 7.33
CA LEU A 129 -7.49 -7.52 8.56
C LEU A 129 -7.61 -6.01 8.73
N PRO A 130 -8.73 -5.48 9.24
CA PRO A 130 -8.82 -4.12 9.77
C PRO A 130 -7.88 -3.91 10.97
N ILE A 131 -7.47 -2.66 11.20
CA ILE A 131 -6.68 -2.28 12.39
C ILE A 131 -7.54 -2.53 13.65
N GLY A 132 -6.94 -3.20 14.65
CA GLY A 132 -7.61 -3.51 15.92
C GLY A 132 -8.52 -4.74 15.91
N TYR A 133 -8.44 -5.59 14.87
CA TYR A 133 -9.20 -6.83 14.87
C TYR A 133 -8.74 -7.80 15.97
N SER A 134 -9.67 -8.20 16.84
CA SER A 134 -9.42 -9.04 18.02
C SER A 134 -10.32 -10.28 18.14
N GLY A 135 -11.03 -10.68 17.06
CA GLY A 135 -11.82 -11.92 17.02
C GLY A 135 -13.34 -11.75 16.88
N GLY A 136 -13.81 -10.60 16.40
CA GLY A 136 -15.22 -10.38 16.05
C GLY A 136 -15.64 -10.98 14.69
N GLY A 137 -16.91 -10.80 14.31
CA GLY A 137 -17.37 -11.20 12.99
C GLY A 137 -16.81 -10.28 11.90
N LEU A 138 -16.12 -10.82 10.91
CA LEU A 138 -15.71 -10.08 9.71
C LEU A 138 -16.60 -10.38 8.53
N SER A 139 -16.77 -9.39 7.67
CA SER A 139 -17.38 -9.51 6.35
C SER A 139 -16.42 -8.93 5.31
N GLY A 140 -16.49 -9.43 4.08
CA GLY A 140 -15.59 -8.98 3.03
C GLY A 140 -16.10 -9.35 1.64
N GLY A 141 -15.59 -8.65 0.64
CA GLY A 141 -16.08 -8.77 -0.72
C GLY A 141 -15.26 -7.98 -1.73
N ARG A 142 -15.61 -8.15 -3.01
CA ARG A 142 -14.93 -7.43 -4.11
C ARG A 142 -15.37 -5.97 -4.13
N THR A 143 -14.42 -5.08 -4.38
CA THR A 143 -14.65 -3.68 -4.74
C THR A 143 -14.45 -3.49 -6.25
N GLY A 144 -14.76 -2.30 -6.78
CA GLY A 144 -14.55 -2.00 -8.20
C GLY A 144 -13.12 -2.26 -8.67
N ASP A 145 -12.15 -1.85 -7.84
CA ASP A 145 -10.75 -2.27 -7.95
C ASP A 145 -10.31 -2.91 -6.63
N GLY A 146 -10.17 -4.24 -6.64
CA GLY A 146 -9.60 -5.01 -5.52
C GLY A 146 -10.61 -5.65 -4.55
N HIS A 147 -10.29 -5.59 -3.25
CA HIS A 147 -11.02 -6.30 -2.20
C HIS A 147 -11.10 -5.48 -0.92
N ALA A 148 -12.20 -5.60 -0.18
CA ALA A 148 -12.35 -4.99 1.14
C ALA A 148 -12.74 -6.04 2.19
N MET A 149 -12.14 -5.92 3.37
CA MET A 149 -12.49 -6.66 4.58
C MET A 149 -12.84 -5.67 5.68
N PHE A 150 -13.93 -5.90 6.39
CA PHE A 150 -14.49 -4.95 7.35
C PHE A 150 -15.23 -5.68 8.47
N GLU A 151 -15.48 -4.97 9.57
CA GLU A 151 -16.33 -5.46 10.65
C GLU A 151 -17.74 -5.78 10.12
N SER A 152 -18.36 -6.87 10.58
CA SER A 152 -19.72 -7.22 10.17
C SER A 152 -20.70 -6.09 10.47
N VAL A 153 -21.43 -5.67 9.45
CA VAL A 153 -22.34 -4.53 9.53
C VAL A 153 -23.79 -4.95 9.71
N GLY A 154 -24.55 -4.12 10.43
CA GLY A 154 -26.00 -4.23 10.55
C GLY A 154 -26.76 -3.65 9.36
N GLY A 155 -28.04 -3.34 9.56
CA GLY A 155 -28.90 -2.78 8.52
C GLY A 155 -28.51 -1.37 8.04
N ASP A 156 -27.78 -0.60 8.86
CA ASP A 156 -27.29 0.74 8.51
C ASP A 156 -26.02 0.73 7.66
N ARG A 157 -25.43 -0.46 7.44
CA ARG A 157 -24.22 -0.68 6.61
C ARG A 157 -23.02 0.17 7.03
N LYS A 158 -22.96 0.58 8.31
CA LYS A 158 -21.83 1.34 8.84
C LYS A 158 -20.79 0.41 9.45
N THR A 159 -19.52 0.67 9.16
CA THR A 159 -18.39 0.00 9.79
C THR A 159 -17.49 1.00 10.52
N LYS A 160 -16.94 0.59 11.67
CA LYS A 160 -15.88 1.34 12.37
C LYS A 160 -14.49 0.97 11.89
N ALA A 161 -14.34 -0.15 11.18
CA ALA A 161 -13.05 -0.64 10.74
C ALA A 161 -13.14 -1.36 9.39
N ILE A 162 -12.24 -1.00 8.49
CA ILE A 162 -12.15 -1.54 7.14
C ILE A 162 -10.70 -1.52 6.68
N SER A 163 -10.31 -2.54 5.93
CA SER A 163 -9.10 -2.57 5.11
C SER A 163 -9.49 -2.86 3.68
N ARG A 164 -8.97 -2.06 2.74
CA ARG A 164 -9.13 -2.22 1.30
C ARG A 164 -7.75 -2.46 0.68
N TRP A 165 -7.68 -3.42 -0.23
CA TRP A 165 -6.54 -3.65 -1.10
C TRP A 165 -6.92 -3.25 -2.52
N TYR A 166 -6.05 -2.49 -3.18
CA TYR A 166 -6.17 -2.05 -4.57
C TYR A 166 -5.35 -2.98 -5.45
N LYS A 167 -5.96 -3.44 -6.55
CA LYS A 167 -5.34 -4.48 -7.38
C LYS A 167 -4.36 -3.87 -8.39
N ASP A 168 -4.59 -2.62 -8.80
CA ASP A 168 -3.80 -1.95 -9.83
C ASP A 168 -2.38 -1.59 -9.39
N ASN A 169 -2.20 -1.10 -8.17
CA ASN A 169 -0.92 -0.66 -7.61
C ASN A 169 -0.52 -1.41 -6.32
N GLY A 170 -1.38 -2.29 -5.80
CA GLY A 170 -1.08 -3.06 -4.60
C GLY A 170 -1.25 -2.29 -3.30
N GLU A 171 -1.74 -1.04 -3.33
CA GLU A 171 -1.96 -0.23 -2.15
C GLU A 171 -2.90 -0.95 -1.17
N ILE A 172 -2.58 -0.88 0.12
CA ILE A 172 -3.49 -1.29 1.18
C ILE A 172 -3.84 -0.06 2.02
N TRP A 173 -5.13 0.19 2.15
CA TRP A 173 -5.69 1.31 2.89
C TRP A 173 -6.60 0.79 3.99
N ALA A 174 -6.24 1.03 5.24
CA ALA A 174 -7.02 0.68 6.41
C ALA A 174 -7.52 1.92 7.16
N ILE A 175 -8.69 1.78 7.76
CA ILE A 175 -9.33 2.77 8.62
C ILE A 175 -9.82 2.04 9.86
N SER A 176 -9.65 2.66 11.03
CA SER A 176 -10.21 2.14 12.28
C SER A 176 -10.55 3.26 13.27
N ALA A 177 -11.75 3.20 13.81
CA ALA A 177 -12.23 4.03 14.90
C ALA A 177 -12.16 3.34 16.27
N TRP A 178 -11.60 2.12 16.35
CA TRP A 178 -11.60 1.34 17.59
C TRP A 178 -10.81 1.95 18.73
N SER A 179 -9.74 2.68 18.42
CA SER A 179 -8.92 3.37 19.43
C SER A 179 -9.57 4.64 19.99
N PHE A 180 -10.81 4.96 19.59
CA PHE A 180 -11.55 6.13 20.05
C PHE A 180 -12.79 5.72 20.85
N TYR A 181 -12.72 5.88 22.17
CA TYR A 181 -13.77 5.49 23.10
C TYR A 181 -14.59 6.70 23.55
N GLN A 182 -15.92 6.60 23.52
CA GLN A 182 -16.75 7.66 24.09
C GLN A 182 -16.55 7.72 25.61
N GLN A 183 -16.13 8.87 26.14
CA GLN A 183 -15.98 9.09 27.58
C GLN A 183 -16.58 10.44 27.97
N GLY A 184 -17.80 10.42 28.51
CA GLY A 184 -18.55 11.64 28.78
C GLY A 184 -18.99 12.32 27.49
N GLU A 185 -18.75 13.63 27.37
CA GLU A 185 -19.14 14.43 26.21
C GLU A 185 -18.26 14.16 24.98
N TYR A 186 -16.99 13.83 25.20
CA TYR A 186 -15.98 13.77 24.14
C TYR A 186 -15.38 12.37 23.96
N PRO A 187 -14.93 12.02 22.74
CA PRO A 187 -14.18 10.79 22.51
C PRO A 187 -12.76 10.89 23.12
N HIS A 188 -12.26 9.76 23.61
CA HIS A 188 -10.91 9.58 24.15
C HIS A 188 -10.08 8.72 23.21
N PHE A 189 -8.83 9.14 22.93
CA PHE A 189 -7.87 8.35 22.18
C PHE A 189 -7.06 7.41 23.09
N ALA A 190 -7.33 6.10 23.01
CA ALA A 190 -6.55 5.06 23.68
C ALA A 190 -5.24 4.78 22.93
N TYR A 191 -4.24 5.63 23.17
CA TYR A 191 -2.95 5.58 22.45
C TYR A 191 -2.16 4.29 22.72
N ASP A 192 -2.37 3.63 23.86
CA ASP A 192 -1.77 2.33 24.20
C ASP A 192 -2.29 1.22 23.30
N GLU A 193 -3.63 1.12 23.17
CA GLU A 193 -4.27 0.16 22.28
C GLU A 193 -3.97 0.49 20.81
N ALA A 194 -4.03 1.76 20.42
CA ALA A 194 -3.68 2.21 19.08
C ALA A 194 -2.25 1.79 18.69
N SER A 195 -1.28 2.03 19.58
CA SER A 195 0.13 1.70 19.32
C SER A 195 0.32 0.21 19.10
N LYS A 196 -0.30 -0.61 19.96
CA LYS A 196 -0.29 -2.06 19.86
C LYS A 196 -0.92 -2.56 18.57
N ASP A 197 -2.10 -2.07 18.26
CA ASP A 197 -2.86 -2.50 17.08
C ASP A 197 -2.18 -2.08 15.78
N LEU A 198 -1.61 -0.88 15.72
CA LEU A 198 -0.85 -0.40 14.58
C LEU A 198 0.40 -1.23 14.32
N VAL A 199 1.21 -1.52 15.35
CA VAL A 199 2.42 -2.35 15.16
C VAL A 199 2.02 -3.75 14.68
N ARG A 200 1.03 -4.38 15.30
CA ARG A 200 0.54 -5.71 14.87
C ARG A 200 -0.01 -5.68 13.44
N TRP A 201 -0.74 -4.63 13.10
CA TRP A 201 -1.31 -4.46 11.78
C TRP A 201 -0.22 -4.26 10.72
N LEU A 202 0.79 -3.41 10.95
CA LEU A 202 1.93 -3.19 10.05
C LEU A 202 2.66 -4.51 9.73
N GLN A 203 2.95 -5.30 10.75
CA GLN A 203 3.59 -6.61 10.58
C GLN A 203 2.72 -7.58 9.75
N ASN A 204 1.40 -7.56 9.95
CA ASN A 204 0.49 -8.37 9.15
C ASN A 204 0.41 -7.88 7.71
N VAL A 205 0.26 -6.57 7.50
CA VAL A 205 -0.03 -6.00 6.17
C VAL A 205 1.16 -6.09 5.24
N VAL A 206 2.40 -5.97 5.73
CA VAL A 206 3.60 -6.20 4.91
C VAL A 206 3.63 -7.63 4.38
N ARG A 207 3.35 -8.61 5.26
CA ARG A 207 3.26 -10.02 4.87
C ARG A 207 2.17 -10.25 3.84
N VAL A 208 0.97 -9.72 4.08
CA VAL A 208 -0.17 -9.81 3.15
C VAL A 208 0.19 -9.16 1.81
N SER A 209 0.78 -7.97 1.81
CA SER A 209 1.21 -7.27 0.60
C SER A 209 2.20 -8.10 -0.21
N ARG A 210 3.20 -8.72 0.43
CA ARG A 210 4.14 -9.64 -0.25
C ARG A 210 3.45 -10.86 -0.84
N ALA A 211 2.50 -11.47 -0.14
CA ALA A 211 1.71 -12.55 -0.73
C ALA A 211 0.80 -12.07 -1.87
N ALA A 212 0.51 -10.77 -1.94
CA ALA A 212 -0.16 -10.14 -3.08
C ALA A 212 0.77 -9.95 -4.28
N GLY A 213 2.05 -10.32 -4.18
CA GLY A 213 3.06 -10.08 -5.22
C GLY A 213 3.75 -8.72 -5.12
N ALA A 214 3.56 -7.99 -4.02
CA ALA A 214 4.20 -6.70 -3.81
C ALA A 214 5.68 -6.85 -3.39
N THR A 215 6.52 -5.91 -3.84
CA THR A 215 7.93 -5.82 -3.47
C THR A 215 8.21 -4.49 -2.81
N GLY A 216 8.95 -4.54 -1.70
CA GLY A 216 9.41 -3.35 -0.98
C GLY A 216 10.51 -2.58 -1.73
N PRO A 217 10.93 -1.41 -1.23
CA PRO A 217 10.52 -0.83 0.05
C PRO A 217 9.03 -0.43 0.09
N PHE A 218 8.45 -0.35 1.28
CA PHE A 218 7.04 0.03 1.46
C PHE A 218 6.97 1.46 1.97
N GLN A 219 6.34 2.33 1.20
CA GLN A 219 5.95 3.65 1.68
C GLN A 219 4.73 3.49 2.58
N ILE A 220 4.70 4.19 3.69
CA ILE A 220 3.59 4.18 4.63
C ILE A 220 3.12 5.59 4.95
N MET A 221 1.82 5.73 5.12
CA MET A 221 1.17 6.92 5.63
C MET A 221 0.28 6.51 6.80
N ILE A 222 0.61 6.96 8.00
CA ILE A 222 -0.21 6.73 9.20
C ILE A 222 -0.79 8.07 9.59
N GLY A 223 -2.11 8.15 9.77
CA GLY A 223 -2.75 9.39 10.15
C GLY A 223 -3.97 9.18 11.01
N ALA A 224 -4.51 10.29 11.49
CA ALA A 224 -5.78 10.33 12.18
C ALA A 224 -6.62 11.52 11.73
N ALA A 225 -7.93 11.37 11.80
CA ALA A 225 -8.93 12.33 11.33
C ALA A 225 -10.04 12.53 12.38
N GLY A 226 -10.67 13.70 12.37
CA GLY A 226 -11.72 14.06 13.33
C GLY A 226 -11.17 14.28 14.75
N LEU A 227 -9.94 14.80 14.87
CA LEU A 227 -9.23 14.92 16.14
C LEU A 227 -9.69 16.12 16.98
N ARG A 228 -10.43 17.08 16.41
CA ARG A 228 -10.96 18.20 17.19
C ARG A 228 -11.88 17.68 18.30
N ASN A 229 -11.63 18.16 19.52
CA ASN A 229 -12.32 17.74 20.73
C ASN A 229 -12.13 16.27 21.14
N VAL A 230 -11.28 15.49 20.46
CA VAL A 230 -10.79 14.24 21.03
C VAL A 230 -9.96 14.57 22.27
N MET A 231 -10.07 13.72 23.30
CA MET A 231 -9.33 13.83 24.56
C MET A 231 -8.10 12.92 24.55
N TRP A 232 -6.98 13.47 25.00
CA TRP A 232 -5.77 12.74 25.36
C TRP A 232 -5.55 12.83 26.87
N TRP A 233 -5.37 11.68 27.52
CA TRP A 233 -5.03 11.61 28.93
C TRP A 233 -3.59 11.12 29.10
N GLN A 234 -2.74 11.89 29.77
CA GLN A 234 -1.34 11.48 30.04
C GLN A 234 -1.23 10.33 31.04
N SER A 235 -2.28 10.08 31.81
CA SER A 235 -2.39 8.98 32.75
C SER A 235 -3.83 8.51 32.82
N ARG A 236 -4.10 7.40 33.52
CA ARG A 236 -5.47 6.92 33.70
C ARG A 236 -6.36 8.06 34.24
N PRO A 237 -7.54 8.30 33.65
CA PRO A 237 -8.44 9.34 34.12
C PRO A 237 -8.67 9.23 35.63
N SER A 238 -8.35 10.29 36.36
CA SER A 238 -8.50 10.38 37.81
C SER A 238 -9.27 11.65 38.18
N PRO A 239 -9.96 11.68 39.34
CA PRO A 239 -10.70 12.87 39.77
C PRO A 239 -9.80 14.11 39.81
N GLY A 240 -10.16 15.14 39.04
CA GLY A 240 -9.42 16.40 38.96
C GLY A 240 -8.35 16.47 37.87
N ALA A 241 -8.02 15.36 37.20
CA ALA A 241 -7.19 15.42 36.00
C ALA A 241 -7.97 16.05 34.83
N LEU A 242 -7.32 16.93 34.08
CA LEU A 242 -7.89 17.55 32.89
C LEU A 242 -7.27 16.93 31.64
N PRO A 243 -8.08 16.53 30.65
CA PRO A 243 -7.57 16.02 29.40
C PRO A 243 -7.03 17.15 28.53
N PHE A 244 -6.08 16.80 27.66
CA PHE A 244 -5.69 17.64 26.53
C PHE A 244 -6.64 17.39 25.36
N ARG A 245 -6.86 18.41 24.53
CA ARG A 245 -7.74 18.30 23.36
C ARG A 245 -6.94 18.45 22.08
N GLY A 246 -7.34 17.72 21.04
CA GLY A 246 -6.74 17.86 19.71
C GLY A 246 -6.86 19.30 19.20
N LEU A 247 -5.72 19.86 18.78
CA LEU A 247 -5.59 21.23 18.31
C LEU A 247 -6.01 21.34 16.82
N ASN A 248 -5.64 20.35 16.02
CA ASN A 248 -6.02 20.21 14.62
C ASN A 248 -6.95 19.00 14.41
N ASP A 249 -7.61 18.96 13.26
CA ASP A 249 -8.55 17.88 12.93
C ASP A 249 -7.85 16.65 12.32
N PHE A 250 -6.65 16.85 11.79
CA PHE A 250 -5.87 15.82 11.10
C PHE A 250 -4.43 15.79 11.60
N VAL A 251 -3.87 14.59 11.61
CA VAL A 251 -2.45 14.29 11.80
C VAL A 251 -2.04 13.30 10.72
N ILE A 252 -0.89 13.51 10.09
CA ILE A 252 -0.35 12.61 9.06
C ILE A 252 1.15 12.47 9.26
N HIS A 253 1.61 11.24 9.39
CA HIS A 253 3.01 10.83 9.40
C HIS A 253 3.29 9.98 8.17
N GLN A 254 4.41 10.24 7.49
CA GLN A 254 4.83 9.49 6.30
C GLN A 254 6.28 9.05 6.43
N GLU A 255 6.55 7.80 6.07
CA GLU A 255 7.90 7.30 5.97
C GLU A 255 7.99 6.08 5.04
N VAL A 256 9.22 5.59 4.87
CA VAL A 256 9.49 4.34 4.18
C VAL A 256 9.93 3.32 5.22
N LEU A 257 9.25 2.16 5.27
CA LEU A 257 9.68 1.06 6.12
C LEU A 257 11.07 0.58 5.67
N LYS A 258 12.04 0.64 6.61
CA LYS A 258 13.43 0.24 6.35
C LYS A 258 13.53 -1.24 6.00
N ASP A 259 12.75 -2.06 6.70
CA ASP A 259 12.63 -3.51 6.52
C ASP A 259 11.30 -4.02 7.10
N ASP A 260 11.09 -5.33 7.04
CA ASP A 260 9.88 -6.00 7.55
C ASP A 260 9.98 -6.29 9.07
N SER A 261 10.97 -5.75 9.77
CA SER A 261 11.17 -6.04 11.18
C SER A 261 10.10 -5.37 12.05
N ARG A 262 9.93 -5.94 13.24
CA ARG A 262 9.11 -5.31 14.27
C ARG A 262 9.65 -3.92 14.65
N ASP A 263 10.97 -3.76 14.66
CA ASP A 263 11.60 -2.49 15.01
C ASP A 263 11.26 -1.39 14.00
N SER A 264 11.24 -1.68 12.70
CA SER A 264 10.76 -0.76 11.68
C SER A 264 9.29 -0.39 11.88
N SER A 265 8.45 -1.36 12.27
CA SER A 265 7.04 -1.08 12.59
C SER A 265 6.89 -0.19 13.84
N ILE A 266 7.76 -0.38 14.85
CA ILE A 266 7.78 0.45 16.06
C ILE A 266 8.27 1.87 15.74
N ASP A 267 9.30 2.02 14.92
CA ASP A 267 9.80 3.33 14.46
C ASP A 267 8.66 4.12 13.80
N ALA A 268 7.93 3.47 12.88
CA ALA A 268 6.78 4.03 12.19
C ALA A 268 5.66 4.51 13.12
N VAL A 269 5.28 3.66 14.07
CA VAL A 269 4.26 4.02 15.04
C VAL A 269 4.76 5.10 16.00
N SER A 270 6.04 5.10 16.36
CA SER A 270 6.64 6.15 17.19
C SER A 270 6.54 7.51 16.51
N GLY A 271 6.91 7.61 15.23
CA GLY A 271 6.80 8.87 14.47
C GLY A 271 5.36 9.37 14.41
N PHE A 272 4.39 8.49 14.14
CA PHE A 272 2.97 8.85 14.18
C PHE A 272 2.50 9.33 15.57
N ILE A 273 2.92 8.65 16.64
CA ILE A 273 2.55 9.04 17.99
C ILE A 273 3.21 10.37 18.38
N ASP A 274 4.41 10.66 17.91
CA ASP A 274 5.05 11.97 18.13
C ASP A 274 4.21 13.10 17.49
N GLU A 275 3.79 12.93 16.24
CA GLU A 275 2.88 13.87 15.55
C GLU A 275 1.52 14.01 16.28
N MET A 276 1.00 12.91 16.83
CA MET A 276 -0.19 12.97 17.68
C MET A 276 0.10 13.79 18.94
N THR A 277 1.17 13.52 19.68
CA THR A 277 1.49 14.26 20.91
C THR A 277 1.65 15.76 20.69
N ASP A 278 2.26 16.17 19.57
CA ASP A 278 2.32 17.57 19.17
C ASP A 278 0.92 18.16 18.94
N ASN A 279 0.06 17.44 18.20
CA ASN A 279 -1.32 17.86 17.97
C ASN A 279 -2.19 17.96 19.23
N PHE A 280 -1.83 17.27 20.32
CA PHE A 280 -2.49 17.39 21.62
C PHE A 280 -1.75 18.34 22.59
N GLY A 281 -0.59 18.88 22.21
CA GLY A 281 0.22 19.75 23.07
C GLY A 281 0.76 19.04 24.32
N VAL A 282 1.08 17.75 24.21
CA VAL A 282 1.63 16.93 25.31
C VAL A 282 3.07 16.52 25.02
N PRO A 283 3.88 16.18 26.04
CA PRO A 283 5.23 15.67 25.80
C PRO A 283 5.21 14.37 24.97
N PRO A 284 6.21 14.18 24.08
CA PRO A 284 6.30 12.99 23.24
C PRO A 284 6.52 11.73 24.07
N LEU A 285 6.07 10.60 23.54
CA LEU A 285 6.34 9.29 24.13
C LEU A 285 7.69 8.77 23.62
N LEU A 286 8.51 8.23 24.52
CA LEU A 286 9.75 7.59 24.11
C LEU A 286 9.44 6.34 23.27
N ARG A 287 10.24 6.08 22.24
CA ARG A 287 10.19 4.82 21.45
C ARG A 287 10.13 3.57 22.33
N SER A 288 10.86 3.53 23.45
CA SER A 288 10.85 2.41 24.41
C SER A 288 9.49 2.23 25.11
N GLN A 289 8.74 3.31 25.32
CA GLN A 289 7.37 3.24 25.81
C GLN A 289 6.47 2.63 24.73
N ILE A 290 6.59 3.04 23.46
CA ILE A 290 5.83 2.44 22.35
C ILE A 290 6.13 0.95 22.18
N ASP A 291 7.40 0.55 22.25
CA ASP A 291 7.79 -0.87 22.25
C ASP A 291 7.13 -1.63 23.41
N THR A 292 7.11 -1.05 24.62
CA THR A 292 6.45 -1.66 25.78
C THR A 292 4.94 -1.81 25.59
N LEU A 293 4.27 -0.77 25.11
CA LEU A 293 2.83 -0.77 24.86
C LEU A 293 2.44 -1.80 23.79
N SER A 294 3.27 -1.95 22.76
CA SER A 294 2.99 -2.85 21.65
C SER A 294 3.18 -4.35 21.93
N LYS A 295 3.75 -4.70 23.10
CA LYS A 295 3.97 -6.09 23.54
C LYS A 295 2.76 -6.74 24.22
N GLY A 296 1.88 -5.93 24.82
CA GLY A 296 0.60 -6.40 25.39
C GLY A 296 -0.33 -6.90 24.30
#